data_AF-A0A954Z2D8-F1
#
_entry.id   AF-A0A954Z2D8-F1
#
_cell.length_a   1.000
_cell.length_b   1.000
_cell.length_c   1.000
_cell.angle_alpha   90.00
_cell.angle_beta   90.00
_cell.angle_gamma   90.00
#
_symmetry.space_group_name_H-M   'P 1'
#
loop_
_entity.id
_entity.type
_entity.pdbx_description
1 polymer ?
#
loop_
_entity_poly.entity_id
_entity_poly.type
_entity_poly.pdbx_seq_one_letter_code
_entity_poly.pdbx_strand_id
1 'polypeptide(L)'
;MLAFELPISVINFAYLVAAILFIYGLKGLTHPRTAVRGNLLGAVAMFIAVIVTLWDHHVIQYVGWGWIFGGIVVGGAIGAYLAVKVEMTGMPELVAVYNGFGGIASVLVAGAWLLSGTGEASHELTDATSALGAHDLMGNAGMSAALMQGTIAAAASGLIGGVTLLGSLVAYGKLAGIKWIPDGAFLPQQKAINALLMIVALALCYFTVTDIMGPTNAAIAANGGTVEAVATSTGWYYTGIVVIAFILGVTLVTPIGGADMPVVIALLNSYSGLAAAATGFVINNNVLIIAGSLVGASGLILTSIMCKAMNRS
;
A
#
# COMPACT_ATOMS: atom_id res chain seq x y z
N MET A 1 7.39 34.97 -3.65
CA MET A 1 8.14 34.09 -4.57
C MET A 1 7.14 33.49 -5.52
N LEU A 2 7.25 33.75 -6.82
CA LEU A 2 6.41 33.09 -7.83
C LEU A 2 6.78 31.61 -7.83
N ALA A 3 5.96 30.78 -7.19
CA ALA A 3 6.11 29.33 -7.30
C ALA A 3 5.81 28.94 -8.74
N PHE A 4 6.80 28.38 -9.43
CA PHE A 4 6.61 27.79 -10.74
C PHE A 4 5.85 26.48 -10.54
N GLU A 5 4.53 26.53 -10.63
CA GLU A 5 3.66 25.37 -10.56
C GLU A 5 3.76 24.59 -11.88
N LEU A 6 4.09 23.31 -11.79
CA LEU A 6 4.06 22.43 -12.96
C LEU A 6 2.60 22.18 -13.35
N PRO A 7 2.25 22.29 -14.65
CA PRO A 7 0.93 21.87 -15.10
C PRO A 7 0.68 20.39 -14.76
N ILE A 8 -0.55 20.05 -14.37
CA ILE A 8 -0.97 18.67 -14.06
C ILE A 8 -0.61 17.69 -15.20
N SER A 9 -0.68 18.14 -16.45
CA SER A 9 -0.27 17.35 -17.62
C SER A 9 1.22 16.96 -17.59
N VAL A 10 2.09 17.82 -17.09
CA VAL A 10 3.53 17.55 -16.94
C VAL A 10 3.78 16.55 -15.82
N ILE A 11 3.06 16.67 -14.70
CA ILE A 11 3.11 15.71 -13.59
C ILE A 11 2.69 14.32 -14.07
N ASN A 12 1.53 14.23 -14.74
CA ASN A 12 1.01 12.97 -15.30
C ASN A 12 1.93 12.38 -16.37
N PHE A 13 2.55 13.22 -17.20
CA PHE A 13 3.52 12.75 -18.18
C PHE A 13 4.78 12.19 -17.50
N ALA A 14 5.31 12.87 -16.48
CA ALA A 14 6.48 12.39 -15.75
C ALA A 14 6.19 11.09 -14.99
N TYR A 15 4.97 10.94 -14.45
CA TYR A 15 4.45 9.69 -13.90
C TYR A 15 4.38 8.57 -14.94
N LEU A 16 3.91 8.85 -16.16
CA LEU A 16 3.93 7.88 -17.25
C LEU A 16 5.37 7.47 -17.61
N VAL A 17 6.31 8.41 -17.67
CA VAL A 17 7.73 8.13 -17.93
C VAL A 17 8.32 7.24 -16.83
N ALA A 18 8.07 7.56 -15.55
CA ALA A 18 8.50 6.73 -14.42
C ALA A 18 7.93 5.31 -14.51
N ALA A 19 6.65 5.16 -14.82
CA ALA A 19 6.01 3.86 -15.01
C ALA A 19 6.66 3.03 -16.13
N ILE A 20 6.96 3.65 -17.27
CA ILE A 20 7.69 3.00 -18.37
C ILE A 20 9.08 2.55 -17.91
N LEU A 21 9.80 3.39 -17.17
CA LEU A 21 11.12 3.05 -16.64
C LEU A 21 11.06 1.90 -15.61
N PHE A 22 10.01 1.80 -14.78
CA PHE A 22 9.80 0.63 -13.92
C PHE A 22 9.60 -0.66 -14.72
N ILE A 23 8.80 -0.60 -15.79
CA ILE A 23 8.58 -1.76 -16.68
C ILE A 23 9.89 -2.23 -17.29
N TYR A 24 10.68 -1.30 -17.87
CA TYR A 24 11.98 -1.65 -18.44
C TYR A 24 13.00 -2.08 -17.38
N GLY A 25 12.94 -1.50 -16.19
CA GLY A 25 13.75 -1.89 -15.03
C GLY A 25 13.52 -3.35 -14.66
N LEU A 26 12.26 -3.73 -14.39
CA LEU A 26 11.87 -5.10 -14.07
C LEU A 26 12.20 -6.07 -15.20
N LYS A 27 11.95 -5.69 -16.46
CA LYS A 27 12.37 -6.48 -17.63
C LYS A 27 13.88 -6.70 -17.63
N GLY A 28 14.67 -5.67 -17.34
CA GLY A 28 16.13 -5.75 -17.25
C GLY A 28 16.63 -6.68 -16.15
N LEU A 29 15.89 -6.83 -15.05
CA LEU A 29 16.23 -7.72 -13.94
C LEU A 29 16.06 -9.21 -14.28
N THR A 30 15.28 -9.55 -15.30
CA THR A 30 15.04 -10.96 -15.68
C THR A 30 16.26 -11.66 -16.31
N HIS A 31 17.29 -10.91 -16.73
CA HIS A 31 18.48 -11.46 -17.36
C HIS A 31 19.75 -10.99 -16.64
N PRO A 32 20.70 -11.88 -16.28
CA PRO A 32 21.90 -11.51 -15.55
C PRO A 32 22.74 -10.40 -16.20
N ARG A 33 22.84 -10.39 -17.54
CA ARG A 33 23.61 -9.39 -18.30
C ARG A 33 23.03 -7.98 -18.21
N THR A 34 21.73 -7.85 -18.01
CA THR A 34 21.02 -6.56 -17.94
C THR A 34 20.62 -6.16 -16.53
N ALA A 35 20.82 -7.02 -15.53
CA ALA A 35 20.32 -6.83 -14.16
C ALA A 35 20.79 -5.50 -13.54
N VAL A 36 22.07 -5.13 -13.69
CA VAL A 36 22.60 -3.86 -13.16
C VAL A 36 21.92 -2.65 -13.79
N ARG A 37 21.71 -2.68 -15.12
CA ARG A 37 21.01 -1.61 -15.84
C ARG A 37 19.53 -1.57 -15.45
N GLY A 38 18.89 -2.74 -15.29
CA GLY A 38 17.51 -2.85 -14.84
C GLY A 38 17.30 -2.21 -13.46
N ASN A 39 18.19 -2.51 -12.51
CA ASN A 39 18.17 -1.89 -11.19
C ASN A 39 18.34 -0.37 -11.25
N LEU A 40 19.27 0.13 -12.07
CA LEU A 40 19.48 1.57 -12.25
C LEU A 40 18.25 2.26 -12.84
N LEU A 41 17.59 1.67 -13.84
CA LEU A 41 16.35 2.20 -14.42
C LEU A 41 15.24 2.30 -13.37
N GLY A 42 15.10 1.29 -12.50
CA GLY A 42 14.16 1.32 -11.37
C GLY A 42 14.48 2.42 -10.37
N ALA A 43 15.77 2.62 -10.03
CA ALA A 43 16.18 3.71 -9.15
C ALA A 43 15.90 5.10 -9.74
N VAL A 44 16.16 5.30 -11.04
CA VAL A 44 15.82 6.54 -11.75
C VAL A 44 14.31 6.76 -11.80
N ALA A 45 13.52 5.70 -12.02
CA ALA A 45 12.06 5.78 -11.99
C ALA A 45 11.54 6.23 -10.63
N MET A 46 12.02 5.62 -9.53
CA MET A 46 11.68 6.04 -8.16
C MET A 46 12.08 7.50 -7.90
N PHE A 47 13.29 7.91 -8.34
CA PHE A 47 13.75 9.28 -8.17
C PHE A 47 12.85 10.29 -8.89
N ILE A 48 12.49 10.03 -10.15
CA ILE A 48 11.56 10.89 -10.92
C ILE A 48 10.22 10.97 -10.21
N ALA A 49 9.66 9.83 -9.79
CA ALA A 49 8.36 9.79 -9.12
C ALA A 49 8.37 10.65 -7.84
N VAL A 50 9.37 10.47 -6.97
CA VAL A 50 9.50 11.26 -5.73
C VAL A 50 9.64 12.74 -6.02
N ILE A 51 10.51 13.16 -6.93
CA ILE A 51 10.72 14.58 -7.23
C ILE A 51 9.46 15.24 -7.81
N VAL A 52 8.75 14.54 -8.69
CA VAL A 52 7.50 15.04 -9.29
C VAL A 52 6.41 15.16 -8.23
N THR A 53 6.26 14.17 -7.34
CA THR A 53 5.32 14.26 -6.22
C THR A 53 5.67 15.40 -5.25
N LEU A 54 6.96 15.65 -5.01
CA LEU A 54 7.41 16.78 -4.18
C LEU A 54 7.21 18.14 -4.85
N TRP A 55 7.00 18.20 -6.16
CA TRP A 55 6.71 19.44 -6.89
C TRP A 55 5.22 19.80 -6.87
N ASP A 56 4.36 18.88 -6.45
CA ASP A 56 2.93 19.14 -6.31
C ASP A 56 2.68 20.02 -5.07
N HIS A 57 2.26 21.26 -5.33
CA HIS A 57 2.07 22.28 -4.29
C HIS A 57 0.94 21.95 -3.30
N HIS A 58 0.00 21.07 -3.67
CA HIS A 58 -1.04 20.61 -2.76
C HIS A 58 -0.44 19.80 -1.60
N VAL A 59 0.59 18.99 -1.85
CA VAL A 59 1.23 18.17 -0.82
C VAL A 59 1.99 19.03 0.21
N ILE A 60 2.53 20.16 -0.24
CA ILE A 60 3.45 21.00 0.55
C ILE A 60 2.71 21.85 1.60
N GLN A 61 1.51 22.33 1.28
CA GLN A 61 0.78 23.29 2.14
C GLN A 61 0.21 22.66 3.42
N TYR A 62 -0.17 21.38 3.38
CA TYR A 62 -0.80 20.69 4.53
C TYR A 62 0.19 20.17 5.57
N VAL A 63 1.38 19.75 5.15
CA VAL A 63 2.34 19.05 6.02
C VAL A 63 3.55 19.91 6.36
N GLY A 64 3.94 20.85 5.49
CA GLY A 64 5.15 21.65 5.63
C GLY A 64 6.42 20.85 5.30
N TRP A 65 7.38 21.51 4.65
CA TRP A 65 8.63 20.90 4.16
C TRP A 65 9.41 20.10 5.21
N GLY A 66 9.31 20.48 6.49
CA GLY A 66 10.06 19.86 7.58
C GLY A 66 9.72 18.38 7.79
N TRP A 67 8.45 18.01 7.78
CA TRP A 67 8.03 16.62 8.03
C TRP A 67 8.31 15.71 6.83
N ILE A 68 8.09 16.20 5.61
CA ILE A 68 8.37 15.46 4.37
C ILE A 68 9.88 15.21 4.24
N PHE A 69 10.69 16.27 4.35
CA PHE A 69 12.14 16.16 4.25
C PHE A 69 12.72 15.34 5.41
N GLY A 70 12.22 15.55 6.64
CA GLY A 70 12.58 14.77 7.81
C GLY A 70 12.31 13.28 7.62
N GLY A 71 11.13 12.91 7.10
CA GLY A 71 10.76 11.53 6.81
C GLY A 71 11.67 10.89 5.75
N ILE A 72 11.93 11.58 4.63
CA ILE A 72 12.83 11.10 3.57
C ILE A 72 14.25 10.89 4.11
N VAL A 73 14.79 11.86 4.87
CA VAL A 73 16.14 11.78 5.41
C VAL A 73 16.26 10.68 6.44
N VAL A 74 15.35 10.61 7.42
CA VAL A 74 15.41 9.60 8.49
C VAL A 74 15.16 8.20 7.92
N GLY A 75 14.11 8.03 7.12
CA GLY A 75 13.79 6.75 6.51
C GLY A 75 14.87 6.29 5.53
N GLY A 76 15.34 7.19 4.67
CA GLY A 76 16.43 6.93 3.72
C GLY A 76 17.74 6.58 4.40
N ALA A 77 18.11 7.28 5.48
CA ALA A 77 19.33 7.00 6.23
C ALA A 77 19.27 5.65 6.96
N ILE A 78 18.16 5.34 7.63
CA ILE A 78 17.97 4.04 8.30
C ILE A 78 17.98 2.91 7.26
N GLY A 79 17.24 3.08 6.16
CA GLY A 79 17.22 2.13 5.05
C GLY A 79 18.61 1.87 4.49
N ALA A 80 19.34 2.91 4.10
CA ALA A 80 20.69 2.79 3.54
C ALA A 80 21.68 2.15 4.53
N TYR A 81 21.61 2.53 5.81
CA TYR A 81 22.46 1.94 6.84
C TYR A 81 22.22 0.44 6.99
N LEU A 82 20.96 0.00 7.07
CA LEU A 82 20.63 -1.42 7.16
C LEU A 82 21.05 -2.19 5.90
N ALA A 83 20.86 -1.61 4.72
CA ALA A 83 21.23 -2.22 3.44
C ALA A 83 22.75 -2.45 3.29
N VAL A 84 23.58 -1.59 3.89
CA VAL A 84 25.05 -1.73 3.81
C VAL A 84 25.61 -2.58 4.95
N LYS A 85 24.96 -2.56 6.12
CA LYS A 85 25.48 -3.23 7.32
C LYS A 85 25.11 -4.72 7.42
N VAL A 86 23.95 -5.12 6.90
CA VAL A 86 23.51 -6.52 6.97
C VAL A 86 24.36 -7.40 6.06
N GLU A 87 24.79 -8.54 6.57
CA GLU A 87 25.59 -9.51 5.82
C GLU A 87 24.78 -10.14 4.68
N MET A 88 25.46 -10.57 3.61
CA MET A 88 24.81 -11.18 2.43
C MET A 88 24.02 -12.45 2.75
N THR A 89 24.34 -13.12 3.86
CA THR A 89 23.61 -14.28 4.40
C THR A 89 22.27 -13.90 5.03
N GLY A 90 22.16 -12.68 5.55
CA GLY A 90 20.96 -12.11 6.19
C GLY A 90 20.06 -11.32 5.24
N MET A 91 20.27 -11.44 3.93
CA MET A 91 19.49 -10.71 2.92
C MET A 91 17.99 -11.07 2.95
N PRO A 92 17.57 -12.35 3.11
CA PRO A 92 16.15 -12.68 3.21
C PRO A 92 15.43 -11.96 4.36
N GLU A 93 16.08 -11.84 5.52
CA GLU A 93 15.60 -11.13 6.70
C GLU A 93 15.37 -9.65 6.40
N LEU A 94 16.36 -9.01 5.77
CA LEU A 94 16.28 -7.60 5.42
C LEU A 94 15.14 -7.33 4.41
N VAL A 95 15.00 -8.20 3.40
CA VAL A 95 13.92 -8.12 2.41
C VAL A 95 12.55 -8.26 3.07
N ALA A 96 12.39 -9.19 4.03
CA ALA A 96 11.16 -9.31 4.79
C ALA A 96 10.81 -7.99 5.49
N VAL A 97 11.74 -7.41 6.24
CA VAL A 97 11.49 -6.14 6.95
C VAL A 97 11.12 -5.00 5.99
N TYR A 98 11.78 -4.88 4.83
CA TYR A 98 11.44 -3.85 3.83
C TYR A 98 10.06 -4.04 3.22
N ASN A 99 9.63 -5.26 2.94
CA ASN A 99 8.26 -5.53 2.48
C ASN A 99 7.24 -5.12 3.54
N GLY A 100 7.54 -5.40 4.82
CA GLY A 100 6.73 -4.97 5.95
C GLY A 100 6.57 -3.45 6.02
N PHE A 101 7.66 -2.69 5.82
CA PHE A 101 7.61 -1.23 5.76
C PHE A 101 6.78 -0.70 4.58
N GLY A 102 6.86 -1.35 3.42
CA GLY A 102 5.96 -1.05 2.29
C GLY A 102 4.48 -1.27 2.65
N GLY A 103 4.17 -2.37 3.33
CA GLY A 103 2.82 -2.69 3.80
C GLY A 103 2.25 -1.66 4.78
N ILE A 104 3.00 -1.25 5.80
CA ILE A 104 2.52 -0.23 6.75
C ILE A 104 2.44 1.16 6.11
N ALA A 105 3.31 1.51 5.15
CA ALA A 105 3.17 2.77 4.41
C ALA A 105 1.82 2.84 3.68
N SER A 106 1.41 1.76 3.01
CA SER A 106 0.10 1.63 2.37
C SER A 106 -1.08 1.73 3.35
N VAL A 107 -0.96 1.12 4.54
CA VAL A 107 -1.94 1.25 5.63
C VAL A 107 -2.04 2.70 6.09
N LEU A 108 -0.92 3.37 6.34
CA LEU A 108 -0.92 4.74 6.85
C LEU A 108 -1.49 5.73 5.82
N VAL A 109 -1.16 5.58 4.54
CA VAL A 109 -1.72 6.45 3.48
C VAL A 109 -3.22 6.23 3.31
N ALA A 110 -3.68 4.97 3.26
CA ALA A 110 -5.11 4.66 3.15
C ALA A 110 -5.91 5.11 4.38
N GLY A 111 -5.35 4.93 5.58
CA GLY A 111 -5.95 5.41 6.83
C GLY A 111 -6.00 6.93 6.90
N ALA A 112 -4.92 7.61 6.49
CA ALA A 112 -4.88 9.07 6.42
C ALA A 112 -5.95 9.62 5.48
N TRP A 113 -6.11 9.02 4.29
CA TRP A 113 -7.15 9.41 3.33
C TRP A 113 -8.58 9.20 3.86
N LEU A 114 -8.83 8.14 4.64
CA LEU A 114 -10.14 7.92 5.26
C LEU A 114 -10.43 8.91 6.40
N LEU A 115 -9.40 9.26 7.17
CA LEU A 115 -9.50 10.12 8.36
C LEU A 115 -9.47 11.61 8.04
N SER A 116 -8.86 12.04 6.93
CA SER A 116 -8.89 13.44 6.47
C SER A 116 -10.29 13.88 6.02
N GLY A 117 -11.25 12.96 6.02
CA GLY A 117 -12.62 13.18 5.59
C GLY A 117 -12.73 13.10 4.07
N THR A 118 -13.87 12.62 3.58
CA THR A 118 -14.20 12.54 2.14
C THR A 118 -14.20 13.90 1.40
N GLY A 119 -13.82 14.99 2.09
CA GLY A 119 -13.69 16.35 1.58
C GLY A 119 -12.65 16.50 0.47
N GLU A 120 -11.46 15.88 0.57
CA GLU A 120 -10.45 15.97 -0.50
C GLU A 120 -10.90 15.24 -1.77
N ALA A 121 -11.53 14.07 -1.62
CA ALA A 121 -12.15 13.35 -2.74
C ALA A 121 -13.33 14.14 -3.36
N SER A 122 -14.02 14.97 -2.58
CA SER A 122 -15.05 15.88 -3.09
C SER A 122 -14.49 17.12 -3.81
N HIS A 123 -13.30 17.61 -3.42
CA HIS A 123 -12.63 18.72 -4.08
C HIS A 123 -11.98 18.30 -5.42
N GLU A 124 -11.25 17.17 -5.45
CA GLU A 124 -10.61 16.67 -6.68
C GLU A 124 -11.61 16.40 -7.81
N LEU A 125 -12.79 15.86 -7.49
CA LEU A 125 -13.80 15.59 -8.51
C LEU A 125 -14.61 16.83 -8.90
N THR A 126 -14.79 17.80 -8.00
CA THR A 126 -15.40 19.10 -8.34
C THR A 126 -14.51 19.88 -9.32
N ASP A 127 -13.19 19.77 -9.18
CA ASP A 127 -12.21 20.38 -10.10
C ASP A 127 -12.12 19.61 -11.44
N ALA A 128 -12.22 18.28 -11.43
CA ALA A 128 -12.25 17.49 -12.66
C ALA A 128 -13.57 17.64 -13.46
N THR A 129 -14.71 17.82 -12.78
CA THR A 129 -16.03 18.01 -13.44
C THR A 129 -16.25 19.44 -13.94
N SER A 130 -15.69 20.44 -13.25
CA SER A 130 -15.70 21.84 -13.72
C SER A 130 -14.84 22.07 -14.97
N ALA A 131 -13.78 21.28 -15.17
CA ALA A 131 -12.96 21.30 -16.38
C ALA A 131 -13.65 20.71 -17.64
N LEU A 132 -14.70 19.89 -17.48
CA LEU A 132 -15.43 19.24 -18.59
C LEU A 132 -16.79 19.86 -18.92
N GLY A 133 -17.23 20.92 -18.20
CA GLY A 133 -18.50 21.61 -18.48
C GLY A 133 -19.76 20.75 -18.31
N ALA A 134 -19.67 19.61 -17.63
CA ALA A 134 -20.78 18.67 -17.44
C ALA A 134 -21.46 18.89 -16.07
N HIS A 135 -22.09 20.05 -15.90
CA HIS A 135 -22.60 20.46 -14.58
C HIS A 135 -23.83 19.69 -14.08
N ASP A 136 -24.74 19.16 -14.94
CA ASP A 136 -26.11 18.93 -14.45
C ASP A 136 -26.73 17.52 -14.50
N LEU A 137 -26.06 16.47 -15.00
CA LEU A 137 -26.70 15.12 -15.07
C LEU A 137 -25.84 13.94 -14.60
N MET A 138 -24.55 14.14 -14.30
CA MET A 138 -23.63 13.06 -13.88
C MET A 138 -22.80 13.37 -12.63
N GLY A 139 -22.87 14.59 -12.08
CA GLY A 139 -22.01 15.03 -10.97
C GLY A 139 -22.14 14.17 -9.71
N ASN A 140 -23.38 13.84 -9.30
CA ASN A 140 -23.61 13.01 -8.10
C ASN A 140 -23.25 11.52 -8.31
N ALA A 141 -23.46 10.98 -9.52
CA ALA A 141 -23.16 9.58 -9.83
C ALA A 141 -21.65 9.34 -9.98
N GLY A 142 -20.93 10.27 -10.60
CA GLY A 142 -19.47 10.24 -10.71
C GLY A 142 -18.79 10.40 -9.34
N MET A 143 -19.29 11.29 -8.48
CA MET A 143 -18.80 11.47 -7.11
C MET A 143 -18.99 10.22 -6.26
N SER A 144 -20.15 9.60 -6.36
CA SER A 144 -20.42 8.34 -5.69
C SER A 144 -19.47 7.22 -6.17
N ALA A 145 -19.19 7.13 -7.48
CA ALA A 145 -18.29 6.12 -8.02
C ALA A 145 -16.82 6.31 -7.59
N ALA A 146 -16.31 7.55 -7.60
CA ALA A 146 -14.94 7.85 -7.17
C ALA A 146 -14.74 7.57 -5.68
N LEU A 147 -15.68 7.98 -4.83
CA LEU A 147 -15.67 7.67 -3.40
C LEU A 147 -15.78 6.15 -3.17
N MET A 148 -16.62 5.46 -3.91
CA MET A 148 -16.72 3.99 -3.82
C MET A 148 -15.40 3.31 -4.18
N GLN A 149 -14.73 3.74 -5.26
CA GLN A 149 -13.43 3.22 -5.64
C GLN A 149 -12.39 3.47 -4.53
N GLY A 150 -12.24 4.71 -4.07
CA GLY A 150 -11.25 5.08 -3.07
C GLY A 150 -11.45 4.34 -1.74
N THR A 151 -12.69 4.17 -1.31
CA THR A 151 -13.01 3.48 -0.04
C THR A 151 -12.79 1.97 -0.11
N ILE A 152 -13.17 1.33 -1.22
CA ILE A 152 -12.86 -0.08 -1.48
C ILE A 152 -11.34 -0.28 -1.52
N ALA A 153 -10.64 0.60 -2.24
CA ALA A 153 -9.19 0.55 -2.37
C ALA A 153 -8.49 0.78 -1.01
N ALA A 154 -9.01 1.68 -0.17
CA ALA A 154 -8.48 1.95 1.15
C ALA A 154 -8.65 0.76 2.08
N ALA A 155 -9.83 0.14 2.09
CA ALA A 155 -10.10 -1.08 2.85
C ALA A 155 -9.18 -2.24 2.42
N ALA A 156 -9.03 -2.44 1.11
CA ALA A 156 -8.12 -3.45 0.55
C ALA A 156 -6.65 -3.16 0.91
N SER A 157 -6.21 -1.91 0.81
CA SER A 157 -4.86 -1.47 1.19
C SER A 157 -4.58 -1.73 2.66
N GLY A 158 -5.51 -1.37 3.55
CA GLY A 158 -5.40 -1.62 4.98
C GLY A 158 -5.28 -3.10 5.32
N LEU A 159 -6.10 -3.94 4.69
CA LEU A 159 -6.08 -5.39 4.90
C LEU A 159 -4.79 -6.02 4.38
N ILE A 160 -4.46 -5.82 3.11
CA ILE A 160 -3.30 -6.44 2.48
C ILE A 160 -2.00 -5.90 3.09
N GLY A 161 -1.90 -4.59 3.29
CA GLY A 161 -0.75 -3.93 3.91
C GLY A 161 -0.53 -4.36 5.37
N GLY A 162 -1.62 -4.50 6.15
CA GLY A 162 -1.54 -4.96 7.53
C GLY A 162 -1.06 -6.41 7.66
N VAL A 163 -1.59 -7.31 6.84
CA VAL A 163 -1.12 -8.71 6.76
C VAL A 163 0.35 -8.74 6.36
N THR A 164 0.75 -7.91 5.41
CA THR A 164 2.13 -7.83 4.93
C THR A 164 3.10 -7.40 6.02
N LEU A 165 2.75 -6.40 6.82
CA LEU A 165 3.59 -5.92 7.91
C LEU A 165 3.89 -7.02 8.94
N LEU A 166 2.87 -7.51 9.64
CA LEU A 166 3.10 -8.47 10.72
C LEU A 166 3.53 -9.83 10.20
N GLY A 167 3.04 -10.26 9.03
CA GLY A 167 3.53 -11.46 8.37
C GLY A 167 5.04 -11.38 8.09
N SER A 168 5.52 -10.23 7.61
CA SER A 168 6.94 -10.04 7.32
C SER A 168 7.81 -9.96 8.58
N LEU A 169 7.30 -9.37 9.66
CA LEU A 169 8.00 -9.34 10.95
C LEU A 169 8.13 -10.73 11.58
N VAL A 170 7.11 -11.58 11.45
CA VAL A 170 7.19 -12.98 11.87
C VAL A 170 8.19 -13.75 11.01
N ALA A 171 8.18 -13.56 9.68
CA ALA A 171 9.15 -14.17 8.78
C ALA A 171 10.59 -13.75 9.11
N TYR A 172 10.82 -12.46 9.33
CA TYR A 172 12.10 -11.93 9.81
C TYR A 172 12.54 -12.63 11.10
N GLY A 173 11.68 -12.66 12.11
CA GLY A 173 12.08 -13.18 13.42
C GLY A 173 12.35 -14.69 13.43
N LYS A 174 11.71 -15.46 12.55
CA LYS A 174 12.03 -16.88 12.35
C LYS A 174 13.41 -17.08 11.75
N LEU A 175 13.72 -16.34 10.69
CA LEU A 175 15.02 -16.43 10.02
C LEU A 175 16.16 -15.90 10.91
N ALA A 176 15.91 -14.83 11.67
CA ALA A 176 16.84 -14.30 12.65
C ALA A 176 17.02 -15.18 13.91
N GLY A 177 16.34 -16.33 14.02
CA GLY A 177 16.49 -17.27 15.14
C GLY A 177 15.95 -16.74 16.48
N ILE A 178 14.94 -15.87 16.46
CA ILE A 178 14.37 -15.28 17.66
C ILE A 178 13.61 -16.35 18.47
N LYS A 179 14.13 -16.67 19.67
CA LYS A 179 13.66 -17.80 20.50
C LYS A 179 12.18 -17.81 20.87
N TRP A 180 11.53 -16.64 20.93
CA TRP A 180 10.11 -16.54 21.29
C TRP A 180 9.16 -16.71 20.09
N ILE A 181 9.70 -16.80 18.88
CA ILE A 181 8.93 -17.07 17.67
C ILE A 181 9.16 -18.54 17.29
N PRO A 182 8.16 -19.41 17.48
CA PRO A 182 8.33 -20.83 17.24
C PRO A 182 8.42 -21.13 15.74
N ASP A 183 9.28 -22.10 15.41
CA ASP A 183 9.37 -22.63 14.06
C ASP A 183 8.31 -23.74 13.85
N GLY A 184 7.29 -23.44 13.05
CA GLY A 184 6.22 -24.40 12.73
C GLY A 184 5.24 -24.73 13.85
N ALA A 185 4.98 -23.80 14.80
CA ALA A 185 3.93 -24.03 15.81
C ALA A 185 2.53 -23.88 15.22
N PHE A 186 1.67 -24.84 15.55
CA PHE A 186 0.26 -24.81 15.20
C PHE A 186 -0.60 -24.39 16.39
N LEU A 187 -1.51 -23.45 16.17
CA LEU A 187 -2.58 -23.16 17.12
C LEU A 187 -3.67 -24.25 17.02
N PRO A 188 -4.37 -24.58 18.11
CA PRO A 188 -5.53 -25.45 18.04
C PRO A 188 -6.56 -24.82 17.09
N GLN A 189 -7.04 -25.60 16.11
CA GLN A 189 -8.02 -25.15 15.09
C GLN A 189 -7.58 -23.93 14.25
N GLN A 190 -6.27 -23.74 14.03
CA GLN A 190 -5.72 -22.59 13.30
C GLN A 190 -6.38 -22.28 11.95
N LYS A 191 -6.76 -23.30 11.16
CA LYS A 191 -7.46 -23.10 9.87
C LYS A 191 -8.81 -22.39 10.07
N ALA A 192 -9.55 -22.77 11.11
CA ALA A 192 -10.83 -22.14 11.44
C ALA A 192 -10.64 -20.71 11.97
N ILE A 193 -9.61 -20.49 12.80
CA ILE A 193 -9.27 -19.15 13.30
C ILE A 193 -8.91 -18.22 12.13
N ASN A 194 -8.05 -18.66 11.22
CA ASN A 194 -7.64 -17.86 10.07
C ASN A 194 -8.83 -17.58 9.13
N ALA A 195 -9.70 -18.57 8.90
CA ALA A 195 -10.92 -18.37 8.12
C ALA A 195 -11.87 -17.36 8.78
N LEU A 196 -12.07 -17.46 10.10
CA LEU A 196 -12.89 -16.53 10.86
C LEU A 196 -12.32 -15.11 10.80
N LEU A 197 -11.02 -14.93 11.05
CA LEU A 197 -10.36 -13.63 10.96
C LEU A 197 -10.50 -13.03 9.57
N MET A 198 -10.37 -13.83 8.50
CA MET A 198 -10.58 -13.37 7.13
C MET A 198 -12.04 -12.94 6.89
N ILE A 199 -13.02 -13.71 7.35
CA ILE A 199 -14.44 -13.36 7.23
C ILE A 199 -14.74 -12.05 7.96
N VAL A 200 -14.25 -11.89 9.19
CA VAL A 200 -14.44 -10.66 9.96
C VAL A 200 -13.74 -9.48 9.27
N ALA A 201 -12.53 -9.66 8.74
CA ALA A 201 -11.83 -8.63 7.98
C ALA A 201 -12.64 -8.18 6.73
N LEU A 202 -13.19 -9.13 5.98
CA LEU A 202 -14.06 -8.83 4.82
C LEU A 202 -15.35 -8.14 5.23
N ALA A 203 -15.96 -8.54 6.35
CA ALA A 203 -17.13 -7.87 6.90
C ALA A 203 -16.82 -6.42 7.28
N LEU A 204 -15.67 -6.16 7.92
CA LEU A 204 -15.25 -4.79 8.24
C LEU A 204 -14.93 -3.97 6.97
N CYS A 205 -14.36 -4.59 5.93
CA CYS A 205 -14.19 -3.93 4.62
C CYS A 205 -15.55 -3.51 4.04
N TYR A 206 -16.52 -4.42 4.05
CA TYR A 206 -17.89 -4.13 3.62
C TYR A 206 -18.51 -3.00 4.44
N PHE A 207 -18.42 -3.06 5.78
CA PHE A 207 -18.95 -2.00 6.64
C PHE A 207 -18.28 -0.65 6.42
N THR A 208 -16.97 -0.62 6.18
CA THR A 208 -16.26 0.62 5.85
C THR A 208 -16.84 1.27 4.59
N VAL A 209 -17.10 0.49 3.55
CA VAL A 209 -17.69 0.99 2.29
C VAL A 209 -19.14 1.42 2.50
N THR A 210 -19.96 0.58 3.15
CA THR A 210 -21.39 0.88 3.34
C THR A 210 -21.66 1.96 4.36
N ASP A 211 -20.79 2.19 5.33
CA ASP A 211 -20.95 3.32 6.26
C ASP A 211 -20.75 4.62 5.48
N ILE A 212 -19.65 4.75 4.73
CA ILE A 212 -19.36 5.93 3.91
C ILE A 212 -20.43 6.17 2.85
N MET A 213 -20.94 5.11 2.22
CA MET A 213 -22.00 5.17 1.20
C MET A 213 -23.42 5.14 1.79
N GLY A 214 -23.55 5.01 3.10
CA GLY A 214 -24.79 4.61 3.77
C GLY A 214 -25.72 5.78 4.09
N PRO A 215 -27.01 5.48 4.33
CA PRO A 215 -28.01 6.48 4.69
C PRO A 215 -27.68 7.17 6.03
N THR A 216 -26.89 6.54 6.91
CA THR A 216 -26.45 7.10 8.19
C THR A 216 -25.57 8.33 7.98
N ASN A 217 -24.53 8.23 7.15
CA ASN A 217 -23.64 9.35 6.87
C ASN A 217 -24.28 10.38 5.94
N ALA A 218 -25.16 9.95 5.02
CA ALA A 218 -26.00 10.85 4.24
C ALA A 218 -26.99 11.65 5.12
N ALA A 219 -27.56 11.03 6.17
CA ALA A 219 -28.42 11.69 7.14
C ALA A 219 -27.64 12.61 8.08
N ILE A 220 -26.43 12.23 8.51
CA ILE A 220 -25.54 13.10 9.30
C ILE A 220 -25.19 14.35 8.49
N ALA A 221 -24.82 14.21 7.22
CA ALA A 221 -24.57 15.34 6.32
C ALA A 221 -25.83 16.20 6.08
N ALA A 222 -26.99 15.59 5.88
CA ALA A 222 -28.26 16.30 5.66
C ALA A 222 -28.77 17.04 6.92
N ASN A 223 -28.39 16.61 8.12
CA ASN A 223 -28.76 17.25 9.39
C ASN A 223 -27.68 18.24 9.90
N GLY A 224 -26.71 18.63 9.06
CA GLY A 224 -25.65 19.57 9.43
C GLY A 224 -24.62 19.00 10.42
N GLY A 225 -24.49 17.67 10.48
CA GLY A 225 -23.44 17.01 11.24
C GLY A 225 -22.06 17.37 10.68
N THR A 226 -21.08 17.50 11.58
CA THR A 226 -19.71 17.86 11.21
C THR A 226 -19.03 16.68 10.48
N VAL A 227 -18.11 17.00 9.55
CA VAL A 227 -17.27 16.01 8.82
C VAL A 227 -16.55 15.06 9.79
N GLU A 228 -16.24 15.53 11.00
CA GLU A 228 -15.61 14.77 12.08
C GLU A 228 -16.45 13.58 12.57
N ALA A 229 -17.79 13.69 12.60
CA ALA A 229 -18.66 12.62 13.07
C ALA A 229 -18.67 11.42 12.11
N VAL A 230 -18.65 11.68 10.80
CA VAL A 230 -18.55 10.67 9.73
C VAL A 230 -17.15 10.03 9.71
N ALA A 231 -16.10 10.84 9.88
CA ALA A 231 -14.72 10.35 9.96
C ALA A 231 -14.49 9.43 11.17
N THR A 232 -15.20 9.68 12.28
CA THR A 232 -15.06 8.89 13.51
C THR A 232 -15.63 7.48 13.38
N SER A 233 -16.83 7.29 12.81
CA SER A 233 -17.44 5.95 12.65
C SER A 233 -16.65 5.08 11.66
N THR A 234 -16.31 5.67 10.51
CA THR A 234 -15.53 5.01 9.45
C THR A 234 -14.11 4.67 9.93
N GLY A 235 -13.47 5.56 10.71
CA GLY A 235 -12.16 5.33 11.30
C GLY A 235 -12.09 4.10 12.21
N TRP A 236 -13.16 3.78 12.94
CA TRP A 236 -13.21 2.59 13.78
C TRP A 236 -13.23 1.29 12.97
N TYR A 237 -14.01 1.24 11.88
CA TYR A 237 -14.02 0.07 10.99
C TYR A 237 -12.66 -0.14 10.34
N TYR A 238 -12.03 0.93 9.85
CA TYR A 238 -10.68 0.86 9.28
C TYR A 238 -9.64 0.38 10.30
N THR A 239 -9.65 0.95 11.51
CA THR A 239 -8.76 0.51 12.60
C THR A 239 -9.00 -0.97 12.94
N GLY A 240 -10.26 -1.41 12.94
CA GLY A 240 -10.62 -2.82 13.08
C GLY A 240 -10.02 -3.70 11.98
N ILE A 241 -10.07 -3.27 10.71
CA ILE A 241 -9.42 -3.98 9.59
C ILE A 241 -7.93 -4.13 9.87
N VAL A 242 -7.24 -3.06 10.26
CA VAL A 242 -5.79 -3.06 10.52
C VAL A 242 -5.44 -4.01 11.65
N VAL A 243 -6.16 -3.98 12.77
CA VAL A 243 -5.93 -4.87 13.92
C VAL A 243 -6.15 -6.33 13.52
N ILE A 244 -7.21 -6.64 12.79
CA ILE A 244 -7.46 -8.02 12.33
C ILE A 244 -6.43 -8.45 11.29
N ALA A 245 -6.03 -7.58 10.37
CA ALA A 245 -5.00 -7.83 9.38
C ALA A 245 -3.65 -8.13 10.04
N PHE A 246 -3.30 -7.42 11.10
CA PHE A 246 -2.14 -7.69 11.93
C PHE A 246 -2.19 -9.09 12.53
N ILE A 247 -3.29 -9.43 13.22
CA ILE A 247 -3.46 -10.76 13.82
C ILE A 247 -3.39 -11.84 12.73
N LEU A 248 -4.08 -11.62 11.61
CA LEU A 248 -4.10 -12.53 10.47
C LEU A 248 -2.70 -12.72 9.87
N GLY A 249 -1.90 -11.67 9.75
CA GLY A 249 -0.49 -11.75 9.31
C GLY A 249 0.34 -12.65 10.23
N VAL A 250 0.20 -12.49 11.54
CA VAL A 250 0.87 -13.37 12.51
C VAL A 250 0.39 -14.82 12.37
N THR A 251 -0.91 -15.06 12.37
CA THR A 251 -1.48 -16.41 12.39
C THR A 251 -1.35 -17.14 11.06
N LEU A 252 -1.17 -16.44 9.93
CA LEU A 252 -0.88 -17.03 8.62
C LEU A 252 0.58 -17.47 8.49
N VAL A 253 1.53 -16.71 9.05
CA VAL A 253 2.97 -16.99 8.89
C VAL A 253 3.54 -17.90 9.98
N THR A 254 2.96 -17.87 11.19
CA THR A 254 3.39 -18.73 12.32
C THR A 254 3.45 -20.24 12.04
N PRO A 255 2.53 -20.89 11.30
CA PRO A 255 2.59 -22.33 11.06
C PRO A 255 3.60 -22.74 9.99
N ILE A 256 4.14 -21.78 9.22
CA ILE A 256 5.05 -22.07 8.11
C ILE A 256 6.46 -22.31 8.68
N GLY A 257 7.14 -23.37 8.23
CA GLY A 257 8.49 -23.69 8.69
C GLY A 257 9.56 -22.74 8.15
N GLY A 258 10.68 -22.60 8.84
CA GLY A 258 11.84 -21.78 8.46
C GLY A 258 12.38 -22.10 7.06
N ALA A 259 12.36 -23.38 6.67
CA ALA A 259 12.80 -23.84 5.37
C ALA A 259 11.95 -23.28 4.20
N ASP A 260 10.66 -23.01 4.43
CA ASP A 260 9.72 -22.52 3.43
C ASP A 260 9.58 -20.97 3.47
N MET A 261 10.30 -20.29 4.38
CA MET A 261 10.23 -18.83 4.55
C MET A 261 10.55 -18.02 3.28
N PRO A 262 11.50 -18.40 2.42
CA PRO A 262 11.75 -17.65 1.18
C PRO A 262 10.51 -17.52 0.30
N VAL A 263 9.67 -18.56 0.24
CA VAL A 263 8.40 -18.54 -0.52
C VAL A 263 7.41 -17.56 0.11
N VAL A 264 7.32 -17.55 1.44
CA VAL A 264 6.47 -16.62 2.20
C VAL A 264 6.89 -15.18 1.96
N ILE A 265 8.20 -14.90 2.00
CA ILE A 265 8.74 -13.55 1.76
C ILE A 265 8.41 -13.09 0.34
N ALA A 266 8.51 -13.97 -0.66
CA ALA A 266 8.10 -13.65 -2.03
C ALA A 266 6.59 -13.36 -2.14
N LEU A 267 5.75 -14.12 -1.41
CA LEU A 267 4.30 -13.89 -1.38
C LEU A 267 3.97 -12.55 -0.70
N LEU A 268 4.63 -12.24 0.41
CA LEU A 268 4.45 -10.96 1.12
C LEU A 268 4.98 -9.77 0.31
N ASN A 269 6.03 -9.96 -0.50
CA ASN A 269 6.48 -8.95 -1.47
C ASN A 269 5.40 -8.64 -2.51
N SER A 270 4.71 -9.68 -3.00
CA SER A 270 3.54 -9.50 -3.86
C SER A 270 2.45 -8.69 -3.14
N TYR A 271 2.17 -9.02 -1.88
CA TYR A 271 1.15 -8.32 -1.11
C TYR A 271 1.50 -6.84 -0.88
N SER A 272 2.76 -6.49 -0.60
CA SER A 272 3.19 -5.08 -0.56
C SER A 272 2.95 -4.37 -1.90
N GLY A 273 3.19 -5.03 -3.04
CA GLY A 273 2.90 -4.48 -4.36
C GLY A 273 1.40 -4.24 -4.59
N LEU A 274 0.56 -5.22 -4.24
CA LEU A 274 -0.90 -5.10 -4.33
C LEU A 274 -1.46 -4.01 -3.39
N ALA A 275 -0.94 -3.89 -2.17
CA ALA A 275 -1.31 -2.83 -1.24
C ALA A 275 -0.90 -1.45 -1.76
N ALA A 276 0.29 -1.33 -2.37
CA ALA A 276 0.74 -0.09 -3.01
C ALA A 276 -0.14 0.28 -4.21
N ALA A 277 -0.56 -0.70 -5.03
CA ALA A 277 -1.48 -0.47 -6.13
C ALA A 277 -2.85 0.00 -5.64
N ALA A 278 -3.37 -0.64 -4.58
CA ALA A 278 -4.61 -0.22 -3.93
C ALA A 278 -4.50 1.20 -3.39
N THR A 279 -3.39 1.53 -2.71
CA THR A 279 -3.08 2.91 -2.28
C THR A 279 -3.06 3.87 -3.46
N GLY A 280 -2.52 3.46 -4.61
CA GLY A 280 -2.56 4.25 -5.84
C GLY A 280 -3.98 4.60 -6.29
N PHE A 281 -4.93 3.67 -6.16
CA PHE A 281 -6.35 3.95 -6.42
C PHE A 281 -7.01 4.83 -5.34
N VAL A 282 -6.51 4.81 -4.11
CA VAL A 282 -6.97 5.70 -3.02
C VAL A 282 -6.65 7.15 -3.34
N ILE A 283 -5.42 7.42 -3.80
CA ILE A 283 -4.92 8.79 -4.04
C ILE A 283 -4.80 9.14 -5.54
N ASN A 284 -5.52 8.43 -6.41
CA ASN A 284 -5.51 8.63 -7.87
C ASN A 284 -4.10 8.73 -8.52
N ASN A 285 -3.13 7.97 -8.00
CA ASN A 285 -1.74 8.03 -8.44
C ASN A 285 -1.39 6.90 -9.42
N ASN A 286 -1.27 7.26 -10.70
CA ASN A 286 -0.98 6.33 -11.79
C ASN A 286 0.36 5.57 -11.62
N VAL A 287 1.40 6.19 -11.04
CA VAL A 287 2.69 5.51 -10.81
C VAL A 287 2.51 4.40 -9.79
N LEU A 288 1.84 4.68 -8.68
CA LEU A 288 1.61 3.68 -7.63
C LEU A 288 0.76 2.52 -8.14
N ILE A 289 -0.27 2.80 -8.95
CA ILE A 289 -1.11 1.77 -9.58
C ILE A 289 -0.26 0.87 -10.48
N ILE A 290 0.54 1.45 -11.39
CA ILE A 290 1.32 0.68 -12.35
C ILE A 290 2.48 -0.05 -11.68
N ALA A 291 3.28 0.64 -10.86
CA ALA A 291 4.42 0.04 -10.18
C ALA A 291 3.98 -1.03 -9.17
N GLY A 292 2.94 -0.76 -8.36
CA GLY A 292 2.41 -1.70 -7.39
C GLY A 292 1.84 -2.96 -8.05
N SER A 293 1.06 -2.82 -9.12
CA SER A 293 0.49 -3.97 -9.84
C SER A 293 1.57 -4.83 -10.50
N LEU A 294 2.63 -4.21 -11.04
CA LEU A 294 3.81 -4.92 -11.57
C LEU A 294 4.54 -5.71 -10.49
N VAL A 295 4.83 -5.08 -9.34
CA VAL A 295 5.50 -5.75 -8.23
C VAL A 295 4.62 -6.90 -7.70
N GLY A 296 3.32 -6.66 -7.52
CA GLY A 296 2.35 -7.67 -7.12
C GLY A 296 2.33 -8.89 -8.05
N ALA A 297 2.10 -8.65 -9.34
CA ALA A 297 2.07 -9.73 -10.34
C ALA A 297 3.41 -10.48 -10.41
N SER A 298 4.54 -9.76 -10.41
CA SER A 298 5.87 -10.37 -10.44
C SER A 298 6.15 -11.21 -9.20
N GLY A 299 5.70 -10.77 -8.03
CA GLY A 299 5.83 -11.50 -6.77
C GLY A 299 5.04 -12.80 -6.78
N LEU A 300 3.78 -12.80 -7.24
CA LEU A 300 2.99 -14.05 -7.37
C LEU A 300 3.63 -15.05 -8.34
N ILE A 301 4.17 -14.57 -9.45
CA ILE A 301 4.90 -15.39 -10.42
C ILE A 301 6.17 -15.96 -9.76
N LEU A 302 6.93 -15.13 -9.05
CA LEU A 302 8.14 -15.55 -8.33
C LEU A 302 7.82 -16.59 -7.27
N THR A 303 6.79 -16.37 -6.43
CA THR A 303 6.31 -17.34 -5.45
C THR A 303 6.01 -18.68 -6.10
N SER A 304 5.30 -18.68 -7.23
CA SER A 304 4.97 -19.91 -7.97
C SER A 304 6.21 -20.64 -8.51
N ILE A 305 7.20 -19.89 -9.00
CA ILE A 305 8.48 -20.45 -9.47
C ILE A 305 9.25 -21.05 -8.29
N MET A 306 9.28 -20.37 -7.14
CA MET A 306 9.97 -20.84 -5.93
C MET A 306 9.31 -22.10 -5.36
N CYS A 307 7.97 -22.15 -5.28
CA CYS A 307 7.24 -23.36 -4.87
C CYS A 307 7.68 -24.56 -5.73
N LYS A 308 7.67 -24.41 -7.06
CA LYS A 308 8.08 -25.48 -7.98
C LYS A 308 9.54 -25.87 -7.79
N ALA A 309 10.43 -24.89 -7.66
CA ALA A 309 11.87 -25.15 -7.44
C ALA A 309 12.14 -25.87 -6.11
N MET A 310 11.31 -25.64 -5.10
CA MET A 310 11.41 -26.26 -3.77
C MET A 310 10.55 -27.54 -3.63
N ASN A 311 9.95 -28.03 -4.71
CA ASN A 311 9.05 -29.19 -4.71
C ASN A 311 7.90 -29.04 -3.68
N ARG A 312 7.24 -27.88 -3.74
CA ARG A 312 6.05 -27.48 -2.95
C ARG A 312 4.96 -26.95 -3.88
N SER A 313 3.74 -26.86 -3.38
CA SER A 313 2.57 -26.31 -4.06
C SER A 313 2.14 -24.98 -3.47
#